data_AF-A0A1A5ZU35-F1
#
_entry.id   AF-A0A1A5ZU35-F1
#
_cell.length_a   1.000
_cell.length_b   1.000
_cell.length_c   1.000
_cell.angle_alpha   90.00
_cell.angle_beta   90.00
_cell.angle_gamma   90.00
#
_symmetry.space_group_name_H-M   'P 1'
#
loop_
_entity.id
_entity.type
_entity.pdbx_description
1 polymer ?
#
loop_
_entity_poly.entity_id
_entity_poly.type
_entity_poly.pdbx_seq_one_letter_code
_entity_poly.pdbx_strand_id
1 'polypeptide(L)'
;MTISGPATGTGPWTRDLPYHPWTESQTCAVLEDIASSRALIHFLIVHPKQKHRDKKDIEINLCFKHLTGTEWMKWMLRHKWVQKDSRGLLEAASDWHENHFAITRLLKALHPVAESIKSKLGPASDASQLRRGSEGYVRWARLSSTLSYPSERVGELTKYSVI
;
A
#
# COMPACT_ATOMS: atom_id res chain seq x y z
N MET A 1 -39.08 27.49 11.07
CA MET A 1 -39.18 26.89 9.72
C MET A 1 -37.77 26.57 9.25
N THR A 2 -37.42 25.29 9.18
CA THR A 2 -36.19 24.86 8.50
C THR A 2 -36.51 23.55 7.81
N ILE A 3 -36.41 23.58 6.49
CA ILE A 3 -36.80 22.52 5.57
C ILE A 3 -35.66 21.50 5.52
N SER A 4 -35.97 20.26 5.88
CA SER A 4 -35.14 19.09 5.61
C SER A 4 -35.13 18.80 4.10
N GLY A 5 -33.93 18.68 3.53
CA GLY A 5 -33.70 18.09 2.20
C GLY A 5 -32.78 16.87 2.33
N PRO A 6 -33.05 15.75 1.62
CA PRO A 6 -32.36 14.49 1.87
C PRO A 6 -30.99 14.44 1.20
N ALA A 7 -30.05 13.77 1.88
CA ALA A 7 -28.76 13.40 1.32
C ALA A 7 -28.96 12.32 0.24
N THR A 8 -28.63 12.64 -1.00
CA THR A 8 -28.74 11.74 -2.15
C THR A 8 -27.36 11.35 -2.68
N GLY A 9 -26.99 10.07 -2.52
CA GLY A 9 -25.77 9.52 -3.12
C GLY A 9 -25.22 8.19 -2.58
N THR A 10 -26.05 7.15 -2.48
CA THR A 10 -25.74 5.70 -2.65
C THR A 10 -24.49 5.06 -1.99
N GLY A 11 -24.71 4.37 -0.85
CA GLY A 11 -23.88 3.25 -0.32
C GLY A 11 -23.55 3.37 1.19
N PRO A 12 -23.83 2.36 2.05
CA PRO A 12 -23.69 2.48 3.52
C PRO A 12 -22.27 2.28 4.09
N TRP A 13 -21.20 2.29 3.28
CA TRP A 13 -19.86 1.82 3.71
C TRP A 13 -18.73 2.86 3.60
N THR A 14 -19.05 4.15 3.55
CA THR A 14 -18.12 5.19 3.06
C THR A 14 -17.47 6.09 4.10
N ARG A 15 -17.19 5.67 5.35
CA ARG A 15 -16.35 6.52 6.24
C ARG A 15 -15.15 5.93 6.97
N ASP A 16 -15.10 4.68 7.46
CA ASP A 16 -13.97 4.28 8.32
C ASP A 16 -13.39 2.89 8.04
N LEU A 17 -12.97 2.62 6.80
CA LEU A 17 -12.04 1.51 6.57
C LEU A 17 -10.64 1.93 7.00
N PRO A 18 -9.94 1.18 7.87
CA PRO A 18 -8.62 1.56 8.33
C PRO A 18 -7.67 1.56 7.14
N TYR A 19 -7.10 2.71 6.84
CA TYR A 19 -5.90 2.77 6.02
C TYR A 19 -4.76 2.16 6.85
N HIS A 20 -4.05 1.19 6.29
CA HIS A 20 -2.82 0.72 6.91
C HIS A 20 -1.68 1.69 6.57
N PRO A 21 -1.06 2.36 7.55
CA PRO A 21 0.11 3.21 7.30
C PRO A 21 1.32 2.32 7.02
N TRP A 22 1.58 2.08 5.74
CA TRP A 22 2.71 1.25 5.29
C TRP A 22 4.04 1.92 5.65
N THR A 23 4.88 1.20 6.40
CA THR A 23 6.28 1.57 6.59
C THR A 23 7.12 1.15 5.39
N GLU A 24 8.30 1.75 5.22
CA GLU A 24 9.24 1.36 4.16
C GLU A 24 9.61 -0.13 4.26
N SER A 25 9.96 -0.61 5.46
CA SER A 25 10.30 -2.02 5.69
C SER A 25 9.16 -2.97 5.31
N GLN A 26 7.92 -2.66 5.70
CA GLN A 26 6.76 -3.47 5.30
C GLN A 26 6.52 -3.43 3.80
N THR A 27 6.70 -2.26 3.18
CA THR A 27 6.55 -2.08 1.74
C THR A 27 7.57 -2.93 0.99
N CYS A 28 8.84 -2.86 1.37
CA CYS A 28 9.90 -3.67 0.80
C CYS A 28 9.64 -5.17 0.97
N ALA A 29 9.22 -5.61 2.16
CA ALA A 29 8.91 -7.01 2.42
C ALA A 29 7.78 -7.55 1.51
N VAL A 30 6.71 -6.78 1.32
CA VAL A 30 5.62 -7.15 0.39
C VAL A 30 6.13 -7.23 -1.04
N LEU A 31 6.92 -6.24 -1.49
CA LEU A 31 7.44 -6.22 -2.85
C LEU A 31 8.41 -7.37 -3.10
N GLU A 32 9.22 -7.76 -2.12
CA GLU A 32 10.14 -8.89 -2.20
C GLU A 32 9.38 -10.22 -2.35
N ASP A 33 8.33 -10.43 -1.55
CA ASP A 33 7.48 -11.61 -1.69
C ASP A 33 6.80 -11.68 -3.06
N ILE A 34 6.26 -10.56 -3.54
CA ILE A 34 5.70 -10.47 -4.90
C ILE A 34 6.78 -10.82 -5.93
N ALA A 35 7.97 -10.21 -5.83
CA ALA A 35 9.06 -10.41 -6.78
C ALA A 35 9.60 -11.85 -6.80
N SER A 36 9.54 -12.56 -5.67
CA SER A 36 9.96 -13.96 -5.57
C SER A 36 9.00 -14.96 -6.23
N SER A 37 7.78 -14.54 -6.60
CA SER A 37 6.75 -15.42 -7.15
C SER A 37 6.25 -14.94 -8.51
N ARG A 38 6.51 -15.74 -9.54
CA ARG A 38 6.01 -15.46 -10.90
C ARG A 38 4.48 -15.36 -10.94
N ALA A 39 3.78 -16.12 -10.11
CA ALA A 39 2.33 -16.05 -9.99
C ALA A 39 1.88 -14.70 -9.40
N LEU A 40 2.52 -14.25 -8.31
CA LEU A 40 2.18 -12.97 -7.68
C LEU A 40 2.46 -11.79 -8.62
N ILE A 41 3.61 -11.79 -9.32
CA ILE A 41 3.91 -10.78 -10.35
C ILE A 41 2.81 -10.76 -11.41
N HIS A 42 2.45 -11.92 -11.95
CA HIS A 42 1.46 -12.02 -13.01
C HIS A 42 0.11 -11.44 -12.57
N PHE A 43 -0.38 -11.79 -11.37
CA PHE A 43 -1.70 -11.37 -10.91
C PHE A 43 -1.77 -9.95 -10.34
N LEU A 44 -0.72 -9.50 -9.65
CA LEU A 44 -0.74 -8.22 -8.95
C LEU A 44 -0.16 -7.07 -9.77
N ILE A 45 0.75 -7.37 -10.70
CA ILE A 45 1.48 -6.35 -11.47
C ILE A 45 1.10 -6.37 -12.95
N VAL A 46 1.19 -7.54 -13.62
CA VAL A 46 0.98 -7.64 -15.07
C VAL A 46 -0.49 -7.55 -15.44
N HIS A 47 -1.36 -8.28 -14.74
CA HIS A 47 -2.80 -8.35 -15.03
C HIS A 47 -3.68 -7.99 -13.81
N PRO A 48 -3.51 -6.80 -13.21
CA PRO A 48 -4.18 -6.43 -11.95
C PRO A 48 -5.71 -6.32 -12.07
N LYS A 49 -6.24 -6.15 -13.29
CA LYS A 49 -7.68 -6.01 -13.57
C LYS A 49 -8.38 -7.35 -13.86
N GLN A 50 -7.65 -8.45 -14.00
CA GLN A 50 -8.25 -9.73 -14.35
C GLN A 50 -9.01 -10.27 -13.13
N LYS A 51 -10.32 -10.51 -13.30
CA LYS A 51 -11.18 -11.06 -12.24
C LYS A 51 -10.85 -12.53 -12.08
N HIS A 52 -9.96 -12.84 -11.13
CA HIS A 52 -9.64 -14.20 -10.72
C HIS A 52 -10.18 -14.47 -9.32
N ARG A 53 -10.79 -15.65 -9.13
CA ARG A 53 -11.21 -16.13 -7.81
C ARG A 53 -10.03 -16.12 -6.84
N ASP A 54 -8.86 -16.51 -7.35
CA ASP A 54 -7.61 -16.63 -6.60
C ASP A 54 -7.02 -15.27 -6.19
N LYS A 55 -7.43 -14.16 -6.81
CA LYS A 55 -6.91 -12.83 -6.46
C LYS A 55 -7.29 -12.46 -5.03
N LYS A 56 -8.53 -12.77 -4.63
CA LYS A 56 -9.00 -12.54 -3.26
C LYS A 56 -8.17 -13.36 -2.26
N ASP A 57 -7.92 -14.63 -2.57
CA ASP A 57 -7.18 -15.53 -1.69
C ASP A 57 -5.69 -15.12 -1.60
N ILE A 58 -5.09 -14.71 -2.71
CA ILE A 58 -3.74 -14.12 -2.75
C ILE A 58 -3.65 -12.88 -1.86
N GLU A 59 -4.59 -11.95 -2.02
CA GLU A 59 -4.64 -10.71 -1.23
C GLU A 59 -4.76 -11.02 0.27
N ILE A 60 -5.68 -11.92 0.65
CA ILE A 60 -5.89 -12.34 2.04
C ILE A 60 -4.62 -12.96 2.61
N ASN A 61 -3.99 -13.87 1.89
CA ASN A 61 -2.78 -14.55 2.35
C ASN A 61 -1.61 -13.56 2.57
N LEU A 62 -1.44 -12.59 1.67
CA LEU A 62 -0.45 -11.53 1.84
C LEU A 62 -0.78 -10.61 3.02
N CYS A 63 -2.06 -10.25 3.21
CA CYS A 63 -2.49 -9.50 4.39
C CYS A 63 -2.21 -10.27 5.68
N PHE A 64 -2.47 -11.57 5.74
CA PHE A 64 -2.16 -12.40 6.91
C PHE A 64 -0.65 -12.49 7.15
N LYS A 65 0.15 -12.58 6.09
CA LYS A 65 1.60 -12.63 6.20
C LYS A 65 2.20 -11.32 6.74
N HIS A 66 1.78 -10.17 6.21
CA HIS A 66 2.46 -8.89 6.47
C HIS A 66 1.76 -7.98 7.48
N LEU A 67 0.45 -8.15 7.67
CA LEU A 67 -0.34 -7.25 8.52
C LEU A 67 -0.73 -7.89 9.85
N THR A 68 -0.28 -9.12 10.14
CA THR A 68 -0.48 -9.73 11.46
C THR A 68 0.10 -8.84 12.55
N GLY A 69 -0.68 -8.59 13.61
CA GLY A 69 -0.31 -7.73 14.73
C GLY A 69 -0.48 -6.22 14.50
N THR A 70 -0.82 -5.78 13.28
CA THR A 70 -1.05 -4.35 12.98
C THR A 70 -2.43 -3.86 13.46
N GLU A 71 -2.60 -2.54 13.61
CA GLU A 71 -3.91 -1.94 13.89
C GLU A 71 -4.95 -2.26 12.81
N TRP A 72 -4.51 -2.38 11.55
CA TRP A 72 -5.37 -2.82 10.47
C TRP A 72 -5.97 -4.20 10.76
N MET A 73 -5.14 -5.18 11.13
CA MET A 73 -5.60 -6.54 11.46
C MET A 73 -6.47 -6.56 12.73
N LYS A 74 -6.11 -5.77 13.75
CA LYS A 74 -6.94 -5.64 14.96
C LYS A 74 -8.32 -5.07 14.63
N TRP A 75 -8.41 -4.10 13.73
CA TRP A 75 -9.68 -3.55 13.27
C TRP A 75 -10.50 -4.58 12.49
N MET A 76 -9.86 -5.35 11.60
CA MET A 76 -10.51 -6.42 10.84
C MET A 76 -11.08 -7.52 11.76
N LEU A 77 -10.34 -7.91 12.80
CA LEU A 77 -10.81 -8.83 13.84
C LEU A 77 -11.99 -8.25 14.62
N ARG A 78 -11.92 -6.98 15.01
CA ARG A 78 -12.98 -6.30 15.79
C ARG A 78 -14.32 -6.25 15.03
N HIS A 79 -14.25 -6.11 13.71
CA HIS A 79 -15.42 -6.06 12.83
C HIS A 79 -15.79 -7.42 12.22
N LYS A 80 -15.16 -8.52 12.69
CA LYS A 80 -15.44 -9.90 12.27
C LYS A 80 -15.18 -10.22 10.80
N TRP A 81 -14.43 -9.39 10.08
CA TRP A 81 -13.96 -9.64 8.71
C TRP A 81 -12.78 -10.62 8.66
N VAL A 82 -12.07 -10.72 9.79
CA VAL A 82 -11.09 -11.76 10.08
C VAL A 82 -11.52 -12.40 11.39
N GLN A 83 -11.32 -13.71 11.51
CA GLN A 83 -11.57 -14.47 12.73
C GLN A 83 -10.37 -15.37 13.01
N LYS A 84 -10.29 -15.87 14.25
CA LYS A 84 -9.34 -16.92 14.60
C LYS A 84 -10.09 -18.24 14.67
N ASP A 85 -9.57 -19.25 14.00
CA ASP A 85 -10.10 -20.61 14.09
C ASP A 85 -9.82 -21.22 15.49
N SER A 86 -10.29 -22.44 15.70
CA SER A 86 -10.04 -23.20 16.93
C SER A 86 -8.56 -23.45 17.25
N ARG A 87 -7.67 -23.28 16.26
CA ARG A 87 -6.22 -23.44 16.37
C ARG A 87 -5.49 -22.10 16.51
N GLY A 88 -6.22 -20.99 16.52
CA GLY A 88 -5.69 -19.63 16.58
C GLY A 88 -5.17 -19.07 15.25
N LEU A 89 -5.40 -19.77 14.13
CA LEU A 89 -5.04 -19.32 12.78
C LEU A 89 -6.06 -18.30 12.27
N LEU A 90 -5.57 -17.32 11.50
CA LEU A 90 -6.43 -16.30 10.91
C LEU A 90 -7.21 -16.88 9.73
N GLU A 91 -8.52 -16.64 9.72
CA GLU A 91 -9.43 -16.97 8.63
C GLU A 91 -10.20 -15.72 8.21
N ALA A 92 -10.37 -15.54 6.90
CA ALA A 92 -11.14 -14.42 6.35
C ALA A 92 -12.63 -14.77 6.29
N ALA A 93 -13.47 -13.79 6.59
CA ALA A 93 -14.91 -13.94 6.42
C ALA A 93 -15.32 -14.03 4.93
N SER A 94 -16.47 -14.65 4.66
CA SER A 94 -16.97 -14.88 3.31
C SER A 94 -17.22 -13.57 2.54
N ASP A 95 -17.58 -12.52 3.26
CA ASP A 95 -17.96 -11.18 2.83
C ASP A 95 -16.77 -10.22 2.67
N TRP A 96 -15.55 -10.71 2.51
CA TRP A 96 -14.39 -9.86 2.22
C TRP A 96 -14.55 -9.04 0.92
N HIS A 97 -14.67 -7.72 1.06
CA HIS A 97 -14.88 -6.75 -0.02
C HIS A 97 -13.58 -6.14 -0.56
N GLU A 98 -13.63 -5.54 -1.76
CA GLU A 98 -12.49 -4.87 -2.39
C GLU A 98 -11.85 -3.78 -1.51
N ASN A 99 -12.65 -3.16 -0.64
CA ASN A 99 -12.19 -2.15 0.29
C ASN A 99 -11.20 -2.69 1.35
N HIS A 100 -11.23 -4.00 1.61
CA HIS A 100 -10.31 -4.70 2.50
C HIS A 100 -8.98 -5.06 1.82
N PHE A 101 -8.79 -4.73 0.54
CA PHE A 101 -7.60 -5.12 -0.22
C PHE A 101 -6.45 -4.13 0.04
N ALA A 102 -5.77 -4.29 1.19
CA ALA A 102 -4.68 -3.43 1.63
C ALA A 102 -3.44 -3.48 0.72
N ILE A 103 -3.06 -4.66 0.19
CA ILE A 103 -1.94 -4.85 -0.73
C ILE A 103 -2.25 -4.22 -2.08
N THR A 104 -3.45 -4.47 -2.63
CA THR A 104 -3.87 -3.84 -3.88
C THR A 104 -3.86 -2.32 -3.76
N ARG A 105 -4.29 -1.76 -2.62
CA ARG A 105 -4.23 -0.31 -2.36
C ARG A 105 -2.79 0.20 -2.27
N LEU A 106 -1.89 -0.53 -1.61
CA LEU A 106 -0.46 -0.21 -1.59
C LEU A 106 0.10 -0.13 -3.02
N LEU A 107 -0.11 -1.16 -3.84
CA LEU A 107 0.42 -1.21 -5.20
C LEU A 107 -0.14 -0.08 -6.08
N LYS A 108 -1.43 0.25 -5.94
CA LYS A 108 -2.04 1.41 -6.62
C LYS A 108 -1.36 2.73 -6.23
N ALA A 109 -0.97 2.89 -4.97
CA ALA A 109 -0.27 4.08 -4.50
C ALA A 109 1.20 4.13 -4.98
N LEU A 110 1.87 2.98 -5.08
CA LEU A 110 3.25 2.88 -5.54
C LEU A 110 3.40 3.03 -7.06
N HIS A 111 2.41 2.64 -7.85
CA HIS A 111 2.52 2.61 -9.30
C HIS A 111 2.88 3.99 -9.92
N PRO A 112 2.23 5.11 -9.56
CA PRO A 112 2.64 6.43 -10.04
C PRO A 112 4.07 6.82 -9.62
N VAL A 113 4.49 6.41 -8.42
CA VAL A 113 5.85 6.67 -7.93
C VAL A 113 6.87 5.89 -8.76
N ALA A 114 6.59 4.62 -9.06
CA ALA A 114 7.44 3.79 -9.90
C ALA A 114 7.56 4.35 -11.33
N GLU A 115 6.47 4.83 -11.93
CA GLU A 115 6.51 5.48 -13.25
C GLU A 115 7.29 6.81 -13.23
N SER A 116 7.18 7.60 -12.15
CA SER A 116 7.97 8.82 -11.96
C SER A 116 9.47 8.50 -11.85
N ILE A 117 9.83 7.46 -11.10
CA ILE A 117 11.22 6.99 -11.00
C ILE A 117 11.72 6.53 -12.37
N LYS A 118 10.96 5.69 -13.07
CA LYS A 118 11.31 5.18 -14.40
C LYS A 118 11.52 6.29 -15.42
N SER A 119 10.63 7.29 -15.46
CA SER A 119 10.75 8.43 -16.38
C SER A 119 12.00 9.27 -16.12
N LYS A 120 12.39 9.43 -14.85
CA LYS A 120 13.59 10.20 -14.47
C LYS A 120 14.89 9.43 -14.65
N LEU A 121 14.90 8.11 -14.45
CA LEU A 121 16.10 7.29 -14.60
C LEU A 121 16.38 6.89 -16.05
N GLY A 122 15.34 6.89 -16.89
CA GLY A 122 15.37 6.33 -18.23
C GLY A 122 15.19 4.81 -18.22
N PRO A 123 15.13 4.16 -19.40
CA PRO A 123 15.00 2.72 -19.49
C PRO A 123 16.23 2.02 -18.90
N ALA A 124 16.00 1.09 -17.98
CA ALA A 124 17.02 0.12 -17.58
C ALA A 124 16.90 -1.11 -18.49
N SER A 125 17.99 -1.49 -19.15
CA SER A 125 18.00 -2.61 -20.09
C SER A 125 17.92 -3.96 -19.37
N ASP A 126 18.46 -4.04 -18.15
CA ASP A 126 18.44 -5.22 -17.30
C ASP A 126 18.69 -4.87 -15.81
N ALA A 127 18.54 -5.87 -14.94
CA ALA A 127 18.68 -5.69 -13.49
C ALA A 127 20.11 -5.34 -13.02
N SER A 128 21.15 -5.59 -13.83
CA SER A 128 22.54 -5.24 -13.49
C SER A 128 22.74 -3.73 -13.46
N GLN A 129 22.02 -2.99 -14.31
CA GLN A 129 22.02 -1.52 -14.33
C GLN A 129 21.36 -0.88 -13.11
N LEU A 130 20.77 -1.67 -12.21
CA LEU A 130 20.15 -1.21 -10.96
C LEU A 130 20.94 -1.67 -9.72
N ARG A 131 22.03 -2.44 -9.88
CA ARG A 131 22.87 -2.90 -8.77
C ARG A 131 23.74 -1.76 -8.23
N ARG A 132 24.06 -1.80 -6.93
CA ARG A 132 24.96 -0.84 -6.27
C ARG A 132 26.28 -0.69 -7.06
N GLY A 133 26.62 0.55 -7.43
CA GLY A 133 27.82 0.87 -8.23
C GLY A 133 27.60 0.98 -9.74
N SER A 134 26.43 0.60 -10.26
CA SER A 134 26.05 0.83 -11.66
C SER A 134 25.64 2.27 -11.92
N GLU A 135 25.66 2.69 -13.19
CA GLU A 135 25.22 4.04 -13.59
C GLU A 135 23.74 4.29 -13.23
N GLY A 136 22.86 3.30 -13.42
CA GLY A 136 21.46 3.42 -13.03
C GLY A 136 21.28 3.51 -11.50
N TYR A 137 22.10 2.83 -10.71
CA TYR A 137 22.13 3.02 -9.26
C TYR A 137 22.60 4.42 -8.86
N VAL A 138 23.63 4.97 -9.51
CA VAL A 138 24.09 6.36 -9.26
C VAL A 138 22.99 7.36 -9.57
N ARG A 139 22.26 7.18 -10.69
CA ARG A 139 21.11 8.01 -11.02
C ARG A 139 19.99 7.88 -9.98
N TRP A 140 19.68 6.67 -9.52
CA TRP A 140 18.70 6.42 -8.46
C TRP A 140 19.11 7.01 -7.11
N ALA A 141 20.38 6.89 -6.72
CA ALA A 141 20.92 7.46 -5.49
C ALA A 141 20.83 9.00 -5.50
N ARG A 142 21.13 9.63 -6.65
CA ARG A 142 20.94 11.08 -6.84
C ARG A 142 19.46 11.46 -6.79
N LEU A 143 18.57 10.64 -7.36
CA LEU A 143 17.14 10.90 -7.32
C LEU A 143 16.57 10.83 -5.90
N SER A 144 16.95 9.79 -5.16
CA SER A 144 16.51 9.54 -3.79
C SER A 144 17.04 10.59 -2.82
N SER A 145 18.28 11.08 -2.98
CA SER A 145 18.78 12.22 -2.21
C SER A 145 18.04 13.53 -2.49
N THR A 146 17.43 13.66 -3.68
CA THR A 146 16.62 14.82 -4.07
C THR A 146 15.15 14.66 -3.64
N LEU A 147 14.68 13.42 -3.47
CA LEU A 147 13.33 13.08 -3.02
C LEU A 147 13.25 12.89 -1.50
N SER A 148 14.37 12.84 -0.78
CA SER A 148 14.41 13.11 0.65
C SER A 148 13.72 14.45 0.87
N TYR A 149 12.54 14.41 1.47
CA TYR A 149 11.78 15.61 1.82
C TYR A 149 12.70 16.66 2.45
N PRO A 150 12.55 17.95 2.14
CA PRO A 150 13.18 18.99 2.93
C PRO A 150 12.62 18.84 4.35
N SER A 151 13.44 18.32 5.25
CA SER A 151 13.23 18.26 6.70
C SER A 151 13.22 19.65 7.35
N GLU A 152 13.06 20.72 6.58
CA GLU A 152 13.19 22.11 7.03
C GLU A 152 12.05 22.96 6.46
N ARG A 153 10.83 22.78 6.98
CA ARG A 153 9.87 23.88 7.24
C ARG A 153 9.00 23.57 8.46
N VAL A 154 9.60 22.99 9.51
CA VAL A 154 9.07 23.09 10.87
C VAL A 154 10.09 23.92 11.65
N GLY A 155 10.04 25.24 11.44
CA GLY A 155 11.03 26.16 12.00
C GLY A 155 10.81 27.65 11.72
N GLU A 156 9.77 28.04 10.99
CA GLU A 156 9.41 29.47 10.80
C GLU A 156 7.94 29.73 11.13
N LEU A 157 7.54 29.44 12.38
CA LEU A 157 6.35 30.04 12.99
C LEU A 157 6.56 30.38 14.48
N THR A 158 7.80 30.71 14.87
CA THR A 158 8.12 31.35 16.17
C THR A 158 8.65 32.78 15.99
N LYS A 159 8.24 33.48 14.92
CA LYS A 159 8.50 34.92 14.74
C LYS A 159 7.35 35.84 15.19
N TYR A 160 6.42 35.34 16.00
CA TYR A 160 5.46 36.19 16.71
C TYR A 160 5.33 35.73 18.16
N SER A 161 6.39 35.98 18.93
CA SER A 161 6.35 36.08 20.39
C SER A 161 7.65 36.75 20.82
N VAL A 162 7.60 38.06 21.07
CA VAL A 162 8.24 38.81 22.16
C VAL A 162 8.00 40.31 21.87
N ILE A 163 7.13 40.90 22.70
CA ILE A 163 6.99 42.33 23.08
C ILE A 163 6.62 43.32 21.96
#